data_AF-A0A511DL21-F1
#
_entry.id   AF-A0A511DL21-F1
#
_cell.length_a   1.000
_cell.length_b   1.000
_cell.length_c   1.000
_cell.angle_alpha   90.00
_cell.angle_beta   90.00
_cell.angle_gamma   90.00
#
_symmetry.space_group_name_H-M   'P 1'
#
loop_
_entity.id
_entity.type
_entity.pdbx_description
1 polymer ?
#
loop_
_entity_poly.entity_id
_entity_poly.type
_entity_poly.pdbx_seq_one_letter_code
_entity_poly.pdbx_strand_id
1 'polypeptide(L)'
;MLEAAEEQLAASADNDISTRAVCEAVGVGQPALYRIFKDKAGLLAALVDHGFERYVERKRSLEQTDDPVADLRAGWDDHIAFARENAATYRLMFSPTLTRRPDAPQVIFDLLCATLERCARVGALRLPAPLAAQRILSANVGVALAILVSPEIYSDPQLSVGVRDAVFAACLDTAAARDVTGGIGATAIQLAAQLRGAASGELGDEERQLMLKWLSRLGADGAADPA
;
A
#
# COMPACT_ATOMS: atom_id res chain seq x y z
N MET A 1 -21.72 9.95 13.47
CA MET A 1 -20.99 9.36 14.62
C MET A 1 -19.53 9.14 14.28
N LEU A 2 -19.20 8.46 13.18
CA LEU A 2 -17.81 8.26 12.77
C LEU A 2 -17.10 9.59 12.43
N GLU A 3 -17.74 10.49 11.68
CA GLU A 3 -17.21 11.83 11.40
C GLU A 3 -16.91 12.61 12.69
N ALA A 4 -17.88 12.68 13.62
CA ALA A 4 -17.67 13.33 14.92
C ALA A 4 -16.55 12.67 15.76
N ALA A 5 -16.38 11.35 15.66
CA ALA A 5 -15.28 10.66 16.30
C ALA A 5 -13.93 10.98 15.63
N GLU A 6 -13.91 11.11 14.30
CA GLU A 6 -12.73 11.53 13.53
C GLU A 6 -12.31 12.97 13.86
N GLU A 7 -13.26 13.89 13.90
CA GLU A 7 -13.03 15.28 14.31
C GLU A 7 -12.46 15.36 15.73
N GLN A 8 -13.04 14.59 16.65
CA GLN A 8 -12.55 14.52 18.01
C GLN A 8 -11.14 13.92 18.09
N LEU A 9 -10.87 12.85 17.32
CA LEU A 9 -9.56 12.23 17.26
C LEU A 9 -8.51 13.20 16.71
N ALA A 10 -8.85 13.96 15.68
CA ALA A 10 -7.97 14.97 15.07
C ALA A 10 -7.67 16.14 16.01
N ALA A 11 -8.61 16.52 16.87
CA ALA A 11 -8.43 17.57 17.88
C ALA A 11 -7.71 17.08 19.15
N SER A 12 -7.49 15.77 19.31
CA SER A 12 -6.95 15.16 20.52
C SER A 12 -5.42 15.18 20.55
N ALA A 13 -4.84 15.76 21.61
CA ALA A 13 -3.39 15.75 21.81
C ALA A 13 -2.83 14.33 22.02
N ASP A 14 -3.61 13.47 22.68
CA ASP A 14 -3.21 12.10 23.04
C ASP A 14 -3.69 11.06 22.03
N ASN A 15 -4.26 11.49 20.89
CA ASN A 15 -4.88 10.64 19.87
C ASN A 15 -5.94 9.68 20.44
N ASP A 16 -6.75 10.17 21.38
CA ASP A 16 -7.84 9.41 22.01
C ASP A 16 -9.20 10.11 21.90
N ILE A 17 -10.29 9.33 21.97
CA ILE A 17 -11.68 9.81 21.88
C ILE A 17 -12.51 9.48 23.12
N SER A 18 -13.53 10.29 23.39
CA SER A 18 -14.53 10.05 24.44
C SER A 18 -15.87 9.69 23.80
N THR A 19 -16.38 8.49 24.09
CA THR A 19 -17.71 8.04 23.61
C THR A 19 -18.82 8.99 24.05
N ARG A 20 -18.67 9.62 25.22
CA ARG A 20 -19.60 10.64 25.70
C ARG A 20 -19.59 11.89 24.82
N ALA A 21 -18.40 12.42 24.52
CA ALA A 21 -18.27 13.61 23.70
C ALA A 21 -18.75 13.36 22.25
N VAL A 22 -18.48 12.18 21.68
CA VAL A 22 -19.04 11.77 20.38
C VAL A 22 -20.58 11.75 20.43
N CYS A 23 -21.17 11.20 21.49
CA CYS A 23 -22.63 11.17 21.66
C CYS A 23 -23.22 12.59 21.75
N GLU A 24 -22.59 13.46 22.55
CA GLU A 24 -23.00 14.86 22.71
C GLU A 24 -22.91 15.62 21.38
N ALA A 25 -21.84 15.43 20.61
CA ALA A 25 -21.64 16.07 19.31
C ALA A 25 -22.70 15.70 18.26
N VAL A 26 -23.24 14.48 18.30
CA VAL A 26 -24.28 14.03 17.35
C VAL A 26 -25.70 14.02 17.94
N GLY A 27 -25.90 14.50 19.16
CA GLY A 27 -27.21 14.60 19.81
C GLY A 27 -27.87 13.26 20.17
N VAL A 28 -27.08 12.22 20.45
CA VAL A 28 -27.59 10.88 20.81
C VAL A 28 -27.19 10.49 22.23
N GLY A 29 -27.90 9.53 22.83
CA GLY A 29 -27.50 8.94 24.11
C GLY A 29 -26.45 7.83 23.95
N GLN A 30 -25.63 7.63 24.98
CA GLN A 30 -24.65 6.52 25.03
C GLN A 30 -25.24 5.13 24.72
N PRO A 31 -26.47 4.77 25.14
CA PRO A 31 -27.05 3.48 24.77
C PRO A 31 -27.16 3.27 23.26
N ALA A 32 -27.37 4.33 22.46
CA ALA A 32 -27.42 4.24 21.01
C ALA A 32 -26.03 3.94 20.41
N LEU A 33 -24.99 4.61 20.90
CA LEU A 33 -23.59 4.34 20.51
C LEU A 33 -23.22 2.90 20.83
N TYR A 34 -23.46 2.44 22.06
CA TYR A 34 -23.12 1.08 22.48
C TYR A 34 -23.95 0.00 21.78
N ARG A 35 -25.16 0.30 21.33
CA ARG A 35 -25.92 -0.64 20.48
C ARG A 35 -25.25 -0.86 19.11
N ILE A 36 -24.64 0.19 18.54
CA ILE A 36 -24.00 0.12 17.22
C ILE A 36 -22.58 -0.44 17.34
N PHE A 37 -21.80 0.10 18.27
CA PHE A 37 -20.36 -0.15 18.35
C PHE A 37 -19.96 -1.08 19.49
N LYS A 38 -20.90 -1.49 20.37
CA LYS A 38 -20.70 -2.30 21.59
C LYS A 38 -19.92 -1.57 22.69
N ASP A 39 -18.76 -1.02 22.36
CA ASP A 39 -17.87 -0.30 23.27
C ASP A 39 -17.02 0.74 22.51
N LYS A 40 -16.07 1.37 23.22
CA LYS A 40 -15.12 2.33 22.62
C LYS A 40 -14.18 1.65 21.60
N ALA A 41 -13.77 0.41 21.85
CA ALA A 41 -12.87 -0.31 20.94
C ALA A 41 -13.58 -0.63 19.61
N GLY A 42 -14.86 -0.98 19.64
CA GLY A 42 -15.67 -1.15 18.43
C GLY A 42 -15.92 0.15 17.67
N LEU A 43 -16.01 1.29 18.37
CA LEU A 43 -16.06 2.61 17.71
C LEU A 43 -14.74 2.92 16.99
N LEU A 44 -13.60 2.69 17.66
CA LEU A 44 -12.27 2.87 17.07
C LEU A 44 -12.03 1.91 15.89
N ALA A 45 -12.46 0.65 15.99
CA ALA A 45 -12.37 -0.31 14.90
C ALA A 45 -13.19 0.14 13.68
N ALA A 46 -14.42 0.62 13.90
CA ALA A 46 -15.25 1.15 12.82
C ALA A 46 -14.66 2.43 12.19
N LEU A 47 -13.98 3.26 12.97
CA LEU A 47 -13.26 4.43 12.46
C LEU A 47 -12.07 4.03 11.58
N VAL A 48 -11.35 2.97 11.97
CA VAL A 48 -10.26 2.39 11.16
C VAL A 48 -10.79 1.80 9.86
N ASP A 49 -11.88 1.01 9.93
CA ASP A 49 -12.53 0.45 8.74
C ASP A 49 -12.91 1.58 7.76
N HIS A 50 -13.54 2.65 8.27
CA HIS A 50 -13.91 3.82 7.48
C HIS A 50 -12.70 4.57 6.88
N GLY A 51 -11.62 4.73 7.64
CA GLY A 51 -10.38 5.33 7.16
C GLY A 51 -9.74 4.51 6.03
N PHE A 52 -9.74 3.18 6.16
CA PHE A 52 -9.26 2.27 5.13
C PHE A 52 -10.13 2.26 3.87
N GLU A 53 -11.46 2.31 4.00
CA GLU A 53 -12.38 2.40 2.85
C GLU A 53 -12.07 3.63 2.00
N ARG A 54 -11.93 4.79 2.65
CA ARG A 54 -11.56 6.04 1.98
C ARG A 54 -10.16 5.99 1.37
N TYR A 55 -9.22 5.34 2.04
CA TYR A 55 -7.87 5.15 1.50
C TYR A 55 -7.85 4.24 0.26
N VAL A 56 -8.59 3.13 0.28
CA VAL A 56 -8.75 2.22 -0.86
C VAL A 56 -9.41 2.95 -2.04
N GLU A 57 -10.47 3.72 -1.79
CA GLU A 57 -11.15 4.47 -2.83
C GLU A 57 -10.22 5.51 -3.47
N ARG A 58 -9.47 6.26 -2.65
CA ARG A 58 -8.44 7.20 -3.12
C ARG A 58 -7.37 6.51 -3.97
N LYS A 59 -6.94 5.31 -3.61
CA LYS A 59 -5.98 4.55 -4.43
C LYS A 59 -6.57 4.07 -5.75
N ARG A 60 -7.85 3.69 -5.77
CA ARG A 60 -8.54 3.25 -6.98
C ARG A 60 -8.81 4.40 -7.95
N SER A 61 -8.91 5.63 -7.45
CA SER A 61 -9.16 6.82 -8.29
C SER A 61 -7.89 7.41 -8.92
N LEU A 62 -6.70 6.91 -8.56
CA LEU A 62 -5.46 7.31 -9.23
C LEU A 62 -5.50 6.91 -10.71
N GLU A 63 -5.13 7.86 -11.57
CA GLU A 63 -5.04 7.65 -13.01
C GLU A 63 -4.02 6.54 -13.31
N GLN A 64 -4.39 5.64 -14.23
CA GLN A 64 -3.48 4.65 -14.78
C GLN A 64 -3.02 5.15 -16.15
N THR A 65 -1.74 5.48 -16.26
CA THR A 65 -1.13 6.01 -17.49
C THR A 65 -0.43 4.92 -18.29
N ASP A 66 0.22 5.26 -19.41
CA ASP A 66 1.08 4.32 -20.13
C ASP A 66 2.48 4.18 -19.50
N ASP A 67 2.79 4.96 -18.46
CA ASP A 67 4.04 4.86 -17.68
C ASP A 67 3.75 4.29 -16.27
N PRO A 68 3.82 2.96 -16.09
CA PRO A 68 3.52 2.34 -14.80
C PRO A 68 4.54 2.67 -13.70
N VAL A 69 5.76 3.10 -14.07
CA VAL A 69 6.77 3.54 -13.09
C VAL A 69 6.42 4.93 -12.55
N ALA A 70 5.95 5.82 -13.42
CA ALA A 70 5.40 7.11 -13.00
C ALA A 70 4.16 6.92 -12.10
N ASP A 71 3.24 6.03 -12.47
CA ASP A 71 2.06 5.70 -11.65
C ASP A 71 2.46 5.18 -10.26
N LEU A 72 3.50 4.36 -10.17
CA LEU A 72 4.02 3.87 -8.90
C LEU A 72 4.59 5.00 -8.03
N ARG A 73 5.26 6.00 -8.63
CA ARG A 73 5.73 7.20 -7.92
C ARG A 73 4.56 8.05 -7.43
N ALA A 74 3.55 8.27 -8.27
CA ALA A 74 2.33 8.98 -7.89
C ALA A 74 1.60 8.26 -6.75
N GLY A 75 1.53 6.93 -6.79
CA GLY A 75 0.98 6.09 -5.74
C GLY A 75 1.74 6.24 -4.41
N TRP A 76 3.06 6.34 -4.43
CA TRP A 76 3.85 6.62 -3.22
C TRP A 76 3.52 7.99 -2.63
N ASP A 77 3.55 9.03 -3.47
CA ASP A 77 3.34 10.41 -3.03
C ASP A 77 1.92 10.62 -2.49
N ASP A 78 0.94 10.02 -3.15
CA ASP A 78 -0.46 10.02 -2.72
C ASP A 78 -0.66 9.35 -1.34
N HIS A 79 0.09 8.29 -1.03
CA HIS A 79 0.02 7.68 0.31
C HIS A 79 0.52 8.64 1.39
N ILE A 80 1.62 9.34 1.12
CA ILE A 80 2.19 10.32 2.05
C ILE A 80 1.24 11.50 2.24
N ALA A 81 0.59 11.95 1.15
CA ALA A 81 -0.44 12.98 1.20
C ALA A 81 -1.63 12.53 2.05
N PHE A 82 -2.16 11.32 1.82
CA PHE A 82 -3.24 10.74 2.62
C PHE A 82 -2.89 10.69 4.11
N ALA A 83 -1.68 10.23 4.46
CA ALA A 83 -1.21 10.16 5.82
C ALA A 83 -1.15 11.54 6.50
N ARG A 84 -0.69 12.58 5.79
CA ARG A 84 -0.62 13.95 6.31
C ARG A 84 -1.99 14.59 6.48
N GLU A 85 -2.86 14.45 5.49
CA GLU A 85 -4.22 14.97 5.50
C GLU A 85 -5.08 14.31 6.59
N ASN A 86 -4.75 13.08 6.99
CA ASN A 86 -5.53 12.27 7.92
C ASN A 86 -4.70 11.78 9.11
N ALA A 87 -3.77 12.60 9.60
CA ALA A 87 -2.72 12.19 10.55
C ALA A 87 -3.22 11.36 11.75
N ALA A 88 -4.30 11.79 12.41
CA ALA A 88 -4.81 11.12 13.60
C ALA A 88 -5.44 9.75 13.26
N THR A 89 -6.28 9.70 12.23
CA THR A 89 -6.87 8.47 11.68
C THR A 89 -5.77 7.52 11.18
N TYR A 90 -4.76 8.03 10.50
CA TYR A 90 -3.64 7.25 9.99
C TYR A 90 -2.83 6.60 11.11
N ARG A 91 -2.52 7.34 12.19
CA ARG A 91 -1.88 6.73 13.38
C ARG A 91 -2.74 5.62 13.97
N LEU A 92 -4.05 5.82 14.05
CA LEU A 92 -4.97 4.81 14.57
C LEU A 92 -5.00 3.56 13.69
N MET A 93 -5.01 3.70 12.35
CA MET A 93 -5.00 2.59 11.38
C MET A 93 -3.81 1.64 11.56
N PHE A 94 -2.67 2.14 12.04
CA PHE A 94 -1.45 1.36 12.27
C PHE A 94 -1.13 1.17 13.76
N SER A 95 -2.09 1.43 14.65
CA SER A 95 -1.91 1.24 16.09
C SER A 95 -1.92 -0.24 16.47
N PRO A 96 -1.01 -0.69 17.36
CA PRO A 96 -1.03 -2.06 17.88
C PRO A 96 -2.22 -2.33 18.82
N THR A 97 -2.96 -1.29 19.23
CA THR A 97 -4.10 -1.40 20.17
C THR A 97 -5.39 -1.88 19.52
N LEU A 98 -5.42 -2.06 18.19
CA LEU A 98 -6.61 -2.54 17.49
C LEU A 98 -6.84 -4.03 17.76
N THR A 99 -8.00 -4.34 18.31
CA THR A 99 -8.41 -5.72 18.66
C THR A 99 -8.88 -6.53 17.44
N ARG A 100 -9.25 -5.86 16.34
CA ARG A 100 -9.65 -6.45 15.07
C ARG A 100 -8.74 -5.92 13.96
N ARG A 101 -8.23 -6.82 13.12
CA ARG A 101 -7.52 -6.44 11.88
C ARG A 101 -8.52 -6.30 10.73
N PRO A 102 -8.55 -5.17 10.02
CA PRO A 102 -9.34 -5.02 8.79
C PRO A 102 -8.75 -5.85 7.65
N ASP A 103 -9.57 -6.18 6.65
CA ASP A 103 -9.12 -6.82 5.40
C ASP A 103 -8.48 -5.82 4.43
N ALA A 104 -8.75 -4.52 4.60
CA ALA A 104 -8.30 -3.46 3.70
C ALA A 104 -6.78 -3.35 3.48
N PRO A 105 -5.88 -3.65 4.45
CA PRO A 105 -4.45 -3.74 4.18
C PRO A 105 -4.11 -4.72 3.05
N GLN A 106 -4.83 -5.84 2.93
CA GLN A 106 -4.65 -6.78 1.83
C GLN A 106 -5.09 -6.16 0.50
N VAL A 107 -6.20 -5.43 0.47
CA VAL A 107 -6.67 -4.73 -0.74
C VAL A 107 -5.64 -3.70 -1.23
N ILE A 108 -5.04 -2.93 -0.32
CA ILE A 108 -3.97 -1.98 -0.66
C ILE A 108 -2.74 -2.71 -1.21
N PHE A 109 -2.36 -3.83 -0.59
CA PHE A 109 -1.27 -4.67 -1.07
C PHE A 109 -1.53 -5.21 -2.48
N ASP A 110 -2.75 -5.65 -2.76
CA ASP A 110 -3.16 -6.18 -4.06
C ASP A 110 -3.16 -5.08 -5.14
N LEU A 111 -3.61 -3.86 -4.82
CA LEU A 111 -3.54 -2.70 -5.72
C LEU A 111 -2.09 -2.34 -6.08
N LEU A 112 -1.19 -2.39 -5.10
CA LEU A 112 0.24 -2.18 -5.32
C LEU A 112 0.84 -3.30 -6.19
N CYS A 113 0.49 -4.56 -5.92
CA CYS A 113 0.89 -5.69 -6.75
C CYS A 113 0.43 -5.52 -8.20
N ALA A 114 -0.82 -5.13 -8.43
CA ALA A 114 -1.36 -4.89 -9.76
C ALA A 114 -0.55 -3.81 -10.51
N THR A 115 -0.19 -2.71 -9.84
CA THR A 115 0.67 -1.66 -10.43
C THR A 115 2.06 -2.20 -10.78
N LEU A 116 2.66 -2.99 -9.90
CA LEU A 116 3.97 -3.60 -10.13
C LEU A 116 3.95 -4.65 -11.24
N GLU A 117 2.83 -5.36 -11.45
CA GLU A 117 2.66 -6.24 -12.61
C GLU A 117 2.64 -5.46 -13.92
N ARG A 118 2.15 -4.21 -13.93
CA ARG A 118 2.28 -3.30 -15.09
C ARG A 118 3.74 -2.95 -15.33
N CYS A 119 4.50 -2.64 -14.28
CA CYS A 119 5.95 -2.43 -14.38
C CYS A 119 6.68 -3.66 -14.91
N ALA A 120 6.29 -4.87 -14.47
CA ALA A 120 6.87 -6.12 -14.94
C ALA A 120 6.63 -6.35 -16.44
N ARG A 121 5.43 -6.04 -16.95
CA ARG A 121 5.11 -6.20 -18.38
C ARG A 121 5.99 -5.36 -19.31
N VAL A 122 6.41 -4.19 -18.85
CA VAL A 122 7.33 -3.29 -19.58
C VAL A 122 8.81 -3.56 -19.26
N GLY A 123 9.12 -4.64 -18.54
CA GLY A 123 10.50 -5.03 -18.20
C GLY A 123 11.15 -4.17 -17.11
N ALA A 124 10.40 -3.32 -16.42
CA ALA A 124 10.94 -2.38 -15.43
C ALA A 124 11.10 -2.99 -14.03
N LEU A 125 10.65 -4.23 -13.77
CA LEU A 125 10.63 -4.84 -12.43
C LEU A 125 11.74 -5.90 -12.28
N ARG A 126 12.55 -5.79 -11.22
CA ARG A 126 13.70 -6.68 -10.95
C ARG A 126 13.37 -7.91 -10.10
N LEU A 127 12.20 -7.90 -9.44
CA LEU A 127 11.77 -8.90 -8.47
C LEU A 127 10.33 -9.30 -8.74
N PRO A 128 9.85 -10.46 -8.25
CA PRO A 128 8.42 -10.75 -8.24
C PRO A 128 7.60 -9.62 -7.59
N ALA A 129 6.47 -9.24 -8.20
CA ALA A 129 5.62 -8.13 -7.74
C ALA A 129 5.27 -8.20 -6.24
N PRO A 130 4.91 -9.35 -5.64
CA PRO A 130 4.64 -9.41 -4.21
C PRO A 130 5.83 -9.06 -3.31
N LEU A 131 7.07 -9.41 -3.71
CA LEU A 131 8.27 -9.08 -2.94
C LEU A 131 8.62 -7.59 -3.05
N ALA A 132 8.46 -7.01 -4.24
CA ALA A 132 8.61 -5.57 -4.42
C ALA A 132 7.55 -4.79 -3.62
N ALA A 133 6.29 -5.27 -3.62
CA ALA A 133 5.20 -4.69 -2.84
C ALA A 133 5.49 -4.68 -1.34
N GLN A 134 6.02 -5.79 -0.78
CA GLN A 134 6.40 -5.85 0.63
C GLN A 134 7.46 -4.78 0.98
N ARG A 135 8.49 -4.61 0.14
CA ARG A 135 9.56 -3.63 0.36
C ARG A 135 9.04 -2.21 0.29
N ILE A 136 8.29 -1.91 -0.78
CA ILE A 136 7.73 -0.58 -1.04
C ILE A 136 6.73 -0.20 0.05
N LEU A 137 5.75 -1.06 0.36
CA LEU A 137 4.72 -0.74 1.35
C LEU A 137 5.30 -0.57 2.75
N SER A 138 6.25 -1.43 3.15
CA SER A 138 6.90 -1.31 4.47
C SER A 138 7.66 0.00 4.60
N ALA A 139 8.40 0.40 3.56
CA ALA A 139 9.12 1.67 3.56
C ALA A 139 8.18 2.87 3.54
N ASN A 140 7.13 2.82 2.72
CA ASN A 140 6.15 3.89 2.57
C ASN A 140 5.37 4.13 3.87
N VAL A 141 4.87 3.07 4.51
CA VAL A 141 4.23 3.13 5.83
C VAL A 141 5.20 3.62 6.90
N GLY A 142 6.44 3.10 6.90
CA GLY A 142 7.47 3.49 7.87
C GLY A 142 7.82 4.97 7.78
N VAL A 143 7.99 5.52 6.58
CA VAL A 143 8.22 6.95 6.36
C VAL A 143 7.02 7.79 6.81
N ALA A 144 5.79 7.36 6.45
CA ALA A 144 4.58 8.07 6.83
C ALA A 144 4.43 8.17 8.35
N LEU A 145 4.53 7.05 9.07
CA LEU A 145 4.50 7.03 10.53
C LEU A 145 5.69 7.79 11.13
N ALA A 146 6.86 7.64 10.53
CA ALA A 146 8.09 8.41 10.70
C ALA A 146 7.82 9.90 11.00
N ILE A 147 7.36 10.53 9.93
CA ILE A 147 7.06 11.96 9.83
C ILE A 147 5.92 12.36 10.76
N LEU A 148 4.91 11.51 10.94
CA LEU A 148 3.76 11.83 11.78
C LEU A 148 4.07 11.74 13.27
N VAL A 149 4.87 10.77 13.70
CA VAL A 149 5.09 10.50 15.14
C VAL A 149 6.21 11.38 15.71
N SER A 150 7.25 11.67 14.93
CA SER A 150 8.40 12.45 15.40
C SER A 150 8.87 13.48 14.36
N PRO A 151 8.03 14.47 14.01
CA PRO A 151 8.33 15.43 12.94
C PRO A 151 9.62 16.24 13.19
N GLU A 152 9.98 16.48 14.45
CA GLU A 152 11.24 17.13 14.84
C GLU A 152 12.49 16.29 14.50
N ILE A 153 12.40 14.95 14.60
CA ILE A 153 13.49 14.04 14.23
C ILE A 153 13.51 13.84 12.71
N TYR A 154 12.34 13.66 12.09
CA TYR A 154 12.17 13.40 10.66
C TYR A 154 11.77 14.68 9.90
N SER A 155 12.56 15.74 10.10
CA SER A 155 12.27 17.09 9.60
C SER A 155 12.76 17.36 8.18
N ASP A 156 13.59 16.48 7.60
CA ASP A 156 14.05 16.62 6.22
C ASP A 156 12.88 16.51 5.22
N PRO A 157 12.56 17.57 4.47
CA PRO A 157 11.47 17.55 3.50
C PRO A 157 11.70 16.55 2.36
N GLN A 158 12.95 16.14 2.10
CA GLN A 158 13.30 15.18 1.05
C GLN A 158 13.28 13.72 1.53
N LEU A 159 13.07 13.46 2.82
CA LEU A 159 13.12 12.10 3.38
C LEU A 159 12.26 11.10 2.60
N SER A 160 11.01 11.46 2.31
CA SER A 160 10.09 10.57 1.62
C SER A 160 10.52 10.26 0.19
N VAL A 161 10.97 11.29 -0.54
CA VAL A 161 11.49 11.15 -1.90
C VAL A 161 12.76 10.32 -1.92
N GLY A 162 13.68 10.57 -0.99
CA GLY A 162 14.94 9.83 -0.87
C GLY A 162 14.72 8.35 -0.57
N VAL A 163 13.85 8.01 0.39
CA VAL A 163 13.52 6.62 0.70
C VAL A 163 12.79 5.94 -0.47
N ARG A 164 11.83 6.63 -1.12
CA ARG A 164 11.16 6.13 -2.32
C ARG A 164 12.18 5.74 -3.38
N ASP A 165 13.06 6.67 -3.72
CA ASP A 165 14.02 6.49 -4.81
C ASP A 165 15.02 5.37 -4.48
N ALA A 166 15.45 5.25 -3.22
CA ALA A 166 16.31 4.15 -2.78
C ALA A 166 15.61 2.78 -2.88
N VAL A 167 14.36 2.66 -2.43
CA VAL A 167 13.61 1.40 -2.50
C VAL A 167 13.22 1.07 -3.95
N PHE A 168 12.88 2.08 -4.76
CA PHE A 168 12.55 1.90 -6.16
C PHE A 168 13.79 1.45 -6.94
N ALA A 169 14.97 2.02 -6.70
CA ALA A 169 16.22 1.56 -7.32
C ALA A 169 16.54 0.09 -6.99
N ALA A 170 16.15 -0.37 -5.80
CA ALA A 170 16.31 -1.77 -5.38
C ALA A 170 15.26 -2.72 -5.99
N CYS A 171 14.13 -2.21 -6.46
CA CYS A 171 13.02 -3.02 -7.00
C CYS A 171 12.85 -2.91 -8.52
N LEU A 172 13.28 -1.80 -9.11
CA LEU A 172 13.07 -1.44 -10.51
C LEU A 172 14.39 -1.39 -11.27
N ASP A 173 14.33 -1.71 -12.55
CA ASP A 173 15.42 -1.54 -13.49
C ASP A 173 15.19 -0.25 -14.30
N THR A 174 15.77 0.85 -13.84
CA THR A 174 15.72 2.13 -14.57
C THR A 174 16.59 2.14 -15.83
N ALA A 175 17.45 1.12 -16.04
CA ALA A 175 18.33 1.01 -17.21
C ALA A 175 17.73 0.12 -18.32
N ALA A 176 16.73 -0.72 -18.02
CA ALA A 176 16.08 -1.63 -18.98
C ALA A 176 15.41 -0.92 -20.18
N ALA A 177 15.19 0.39 -20.13
CA ALA A 177 14.76 1.17 -21.30
C ALA A 177 15.88 1.41 -22.33
N ARG A 178 17.14 1.06 -22.03
CA ARG A 178 18.31 1.36 -22.88
C ARG A 178 19.18 0.17 -23.29
N ASP A 179 19.00 -1.02 -22.73
CA ASP A 179 19.82 -2.18 -23.10
C ASP A 179 18.99 -3.45 -23.34
N VAL A 180 19.24 -4.10 -24.47
CA VAL A 180 18.47 -5.26 -24.99
C VAL A 180 18.78 -6.55 -24.21
N THR A 181 19.64 -6.50 -23.19
CA THR A 181 20.08 -7.64 -22.39
C THR A 181 19.54 -7.58 -20.96
N GLY A 182 18.21 -7.59 -20.80
CA GLY A 182 17.62 -7.94 -19.51
C GLY A 182 18.09 -9.34 -19.10
N GLY A 183 18.70 -9.47 -17.91
CA GLY A 183 19.15 -10.78 -17.40
C GLY A 183 18.01 -11.81 -17.38
N ILE A 184 18.36 -13.11 -17.37
CA ILE A 184 17.37 -14.23 -17.44
C ILE A 184 16.23 -14.05 -16.42
N GLY A 185 16.54 -13.57 -15.21
CA GLY A 185 15.54 -13.28 -14.18
C GLY A 185 14.54 -12.19 -14.57
N ALA A 186 14.99 -11.06 -15.10
CA ALA A 186 14.11 -9.96 -15.55
C ALA A 186 13.24 -10.40 -16.73
N THR A 187 13.82 -11.13 -17.68
CA THR A 187 13.08 -11.72 -18.81
C THR A 187 12.03 -12.73 -18.34
N ALA A 188 12.38 -13.58 -17.36
CA ALA A 188 11.43 -14.54 -16.78
C ALA A 188 10.27 -13.85 -16.06
N ILE A 189 10.54 -12.78 -15.31
CA ILE A 189 9.52 -11.97 -14.64
C ILE A 189 8.60 -11.31 -15.67
N GLN A 190 9.16 -10.71 -16.72
CA GLN A 190 8.40 -10.07 -17.79
C GLN A 190 7.49 -11.07 -18.51
N LEU A 191 8.03 -12.22 -18.92
CA LEU A 191 7.25 -13.26 -19.60
C LEU A 191 6.15 -13.83 -18.70
N ALA A 192 6.43 -14.02 -17.41
CA ALA A 192 5.41 -14.48 -16.45
C ALA A 192 4.27 -13.47 -16.29
N ALA A 193 4.56 -12.15 -16.33
CA ALA A 193 3.55 -11.12 -16.26
C ALA A 193 2.70 -11.06 -17.55
N GLN A 194 3.32 -11.23 -18.71
CA GLN A 194 2.62 -11.29 -20.00
C GLN A 194 1.71 -12.52 -20.11
N LEU A 195 2.20 -13.70 -19.68
CA LEU A 195 1.41 -14.95 -19.71
C LEU A 195 0.17 -14.92 -18.84
N ARG A 196 0.17 -14.21 -17.70
CA ARG A 196 -1.00 -14.05 -16.83
C ARG A 196 -2.08 -13.17 -17.47
N GLY A 197 -1.69 -12.16 -18.24
CA GLY A 197 -2.59 -11.22 -18.89
C GLY A 197 -3.09 -11.65 -20.27
N ALA A 198 -2.45 -12.65 -20.88
CA ALA A 198 -2.85 -13.15 -22.19
C ALA A 198 -4.15 -13.98 -22.10
N ALA A 199 -5.14 -13.66 -22.95
CA ALA A 199 -6.29 -14.53 -23.17
C ALA A 199 -5.84 -15.92 -23.63
N SER A 200 -6.64 -16.97 -23.35
CA SER A 200 -6.37 -18.39 -23.65
C SER A 200 -5.54 -18.57 -24.93
N GLY A 201 -4.32 -19.10 -24.77
CA GLY A 201 -3.34 -19.24 -25.83
C GLY A 201 -3.13 -20.69 -26.23
N GLU A 202 -2.05 -20.96 -26.96
CA GLU A 202 -1.65 -22.30 -27.43
C GLU A 202 -1.37 -23.31 -26.29
N LEU A 203 -1.08 -22.83 -25.07
CA LEU A 203 -0.85 -23.65 -23.89
C LEU A 203 -2.15 -23.97 -23.16
N GLY A 204 -2.33 -25.24 -22.80
CA GLY A 204 -3.39 -25.67 -21.88
C GLY A 204 -3.21 -25.11 -20.45
N ASP A 205 -4.24 -25.24 -19.62
CA ASP A 205 -4.24 -24.68 -18.26
C ASP A 205 -3.11 -25.26 -17.39
N GLU A 206 -2.88 -26.58 -17.44
CA GLU A 206 -1.81 -27.23 -16.68
C GLU A 206 -0.41 -26.81 -17.17
N GLU A 207 -0.23 -26.69 -18.48
CA GLU A 207 1.04 -26.29 -19.09
C GLU A 207 1.38 -24.83 -18.75
N ARG A 208 0.37 -23.96 -18.78
CA ARG A 208 0.50 -22.56 -18.37
C ARG A 208 0.88 -22.44 -16.90
N GLN A 209 0.22 -23.20 -16.01
CA GLN A 209 0.57 -23.20 -14.58
C GLN A 209 1.99 -23.71 -14.34
N LEU A 210 2.41 -24.75 -15.05
CA LEU A 210 3.77 -25.29 -14.96
C LEU A 210 4.81 -24.27 -15.46
N MET A 211 4.56 -23.60 -16.58
CA MET A 211 5.42 -22.54 -17.11
C MET A 211 5.55 -21.39 -16.12
N LEU A 212 4.44 -20.89 -15.58
CA LEU A 212 4.46 -19.82 -14.56
C LEU A 212 5.26 -20.22 -13.31
N LYS A 213 5.19 -21.49 -12.89
CA LYS A 213 5.99 -22.02 -11.79
C LYS A 213 7.49 -22.00 -12.11
N TRP A 214 7.89 -22.38 -13.32
CA TRP A 214 9.30 -22.36 -13.72
C TRP A 214 9.84 -20.93 -13.87
N LEU A 215 9.08 -20.04 -14.50
CA LEU A 215 9.47 -18.64 -14.65
C LEU A 215 9.59 -17.94 -13.28
N SER A 216 8.72 -18.27 -12.33
CA SER A 216 8.81 -17.74 -10.96
C SER A 216 10.09 -18.18 -10.24
N ARG A 217 10.60 -19.40 -10.52
CA ARG A 217 11.88 -19.87 -9.97
C ARG A 217 13.06 -19.13 -10.59
N LEU A 218 13.08 -19.03 -11.93
CA LEU A 218 14.13 -18.30 -12.65
C LEU A 218 14.20 -16.82 -12.25
N GLY A 219 13.06 -16.19 -12.00
CA GLY A 219 12.99 -14.81 -11.50
C GLY A 219 13.48 -14.64 -10.05
N ALA A 220 13.40 -15.68 -9.21
CA ALA A 220 13.88 -15.64 -7.83
C ALA A 220 15.40 -15.89 -7.75
N ASP A 221 15.92 -16.82 -8.56
CA ASP A 221 17.35 -17.17 -8.56
C ASP A 221 18.22 -16.02 -9.12
N GLY A 222 17.73 -15.29 -10.12
CA GLY A 222 18.42 -14.11 -10.67
C GLY A 222 18.52 -12.91 -9.72
N ALA A 223 17.75 -12.89 -8.62
CA ALA A 223 17.84 -11.85 -7.59
C ALA A 223 18.91 -12.14 -6.52
N ALA A 224 19.42 -13.38 -6.46
CA ALA A 224 20.37 -13.84 -5.46
C ALA A 224 21.84 -13.70 -5.89
N ASP A 225 22.11 -13.27 -7.13
CA ASP A 225 23.46 -13.14 -7.68
C ASP A 225 23.82 -11.66 -7.89
N PRO A 226 24.33 -10.95 -6.88
CA PRO A 226 24.98 -9.67 -7.09
C PRO A 226 26.42 -9.94 -7.55
N ALA A 227 26.70 -9.66 -8.82
CA ALA A 227 28.06 -9.46 -9.30
C ALA A 227 28.70 -8.22 -8.63
#